data_AF-A0A2M8FEE6-F1
#
_entry.id   AF-A0A2M8FEE6-F1
#
_cell.length_a   1.000
_cell.length_b   1.000
_cell.length_c   1.000
_cell.angle_alpha   90.00
_cell.angle_beta   90.00
_cell.angle_gamma   90.00
#
_symmetry.space_group_name_H-M   'P 1'
#
loop_
_entity.id
_entity.type
_entity.pdbx_description
1 polymer ?
#
loop_
_entity_poly.entity_id
_entity_poly.type
_entity_poly.pdbx_seq_one_letter_code
_entity_poly.pdbx_strand_id
1 'polypeptide(L)'
;MNEQKTTIPEVFLSPYNPAEHEEKLYKMWEESGYFNPDVCIEKGVTDANAETFSIVMPPPNANASLHAGHALFVTIEDIMIRYARMQGKRTVWFPGSDHAGFETQAVYEKH
;
A
#
# COMPACT_ATOMS: atom_id res chain seq x y z
N MET A 1 -22.78 -32.21 -31.47
CA MET A 1 -22.51 -30.84 -30.98
C MET A 1 -22.02 -31.01 -29.55
N ASN A 2 -20.73 -30.87 -29.30
CA ASN A 2 -20.18 -30.96 -27.95
C ASN A 2 -20.31 -29.59 -27.29
N GLU A 3 -21.18 -29.50 -26.29
CA GLU A 3 -21.25 -28.35 -25.39
C GLU A 3 -19.95 -28.30 -24.56
N GLN A 4 -19.08 -27.33 -24.85
CA GLN A 4 -18.01 -26.96 -23.93
C GLN A 4 -18.66 -26.34 -22.69
N LYS A 5 -18.89 -27.14 -21.65
CA LYS A 5 -19.21 -26.62 -20.31
C LYS A 5 -18.03 -25.78 -19.84
N THR A 6 -18.20 -24.47 -19.84
CA THR A 6 -17.24 -23.54 -19.24
C THR A 6 -17.35 -23.72 -17.72
N THR A 7 -16.47 -24.52 -17.14
CA THR A 7 -16.42 -24.73 -15.69
C THR A 7 -15.80 -23.50 -15.03
N ILE A 8 -16.64 -22.68 -14.39
CA ILE A 8 -16.21 -21.57 -13.55
C ILE A 8 -15.44 -22.16 -12.35
N PRO A 9 -14.22 -21.68 -12.04
CA PRO A 9 -13.48 -22.11 -10.85
C PRO A 9 -14.27 -21.93 -9.55
N GLU A 10 -14.16 -22.89 -8.64
CA GLU A 10 -14.94 -22.95 -7.40
C GLU A 10 -14.82 -21.68 -6.53
N VAL A 11 -13.64 -21.05 -6.52
CA VAL A 11 -13.36 -19.80 -5.80
C VAL A 11 -14.27 -18.63 -6.22
N PHE A 12 -14.84 -18.66 -7.43
CA PHE A 12 -15.74 -17.62 -7.93
C PHE A 12 -17.22 -17.95 -7.69
N LEU A 13 -17.54 -19.09 -7.08
CA LEU A 13 -18.92 -19.52 -6.80
C LEU A 13 -19.45 -19.05 -5.44
N SER A 14 -18.57 -18.53 -4.58
CA SER A 14 -18.90 -17.98 -3.27
C SER A 14 -18.51 -16.50 -3.16
N PRO A 15 -19.16 -15.71 -2.28
CA PRO A 15 -18.71 -14.36 -1.96
C PRO A 15 -17.26 -14.36 -1.46
N TYR A 16 -16.53 -13.29 -1.78
CA TYR A 16 -15.14 -13.10 -1.33
C TYR A 16 -15.06 -12.99 0.20
N ASN A 17 -14.14 -13.74 0.81
CA ASN A 17 -13.80 -13.63 2.23
C ASN A 17 -12.42 -12.97 2.40
N PRO A 18 -12.33 -11.68 2.80
CA PRO A 18 -11.07 -10.97 2.99
C PRO A 18 -10.10 -11.68 3.94
N ALA A 19 -10.63 -12.28 5.01
CA ALA A 19 -9.82 -12.91 6.06
C ALA A 19 -9.05 -14.15 5.57
N GLU A 20 -9.51 -14.80 4.50
CA GLU A 20 -8.86 -15.97 3.91
C GLU A 20 -7.70 -15.59 2.96
N HIS A 21 -7.64 -14.33 2.51
CA HIS A 21 -6.78 -13.92 1.41
C HIS A 21 -5.82 -12.79 1.75
N GLU A 22 -6.27 -11.73 2.43
CA GLU A 22 -5.52 -10.48 2.56
C GLU A 22 -4.21 -10.66 3.35
N GLU A 23 -4.23 -11.41 4.46
CA GLU A 23 -3.03 -11.66 5.27
C GLU A 23 -1.95 -12.42 4.46
N LYS A 24 -2.37 -13.45 3.73
CA LYS A 24 -1.46 -14.24 2.89
C LYS A 24 -0.89 -13.40 1.74
N LEU A 25 -1.72 -12.57 1.11
CA LEU A 25 -1.29 -11.70 0.02
C LEU A 25 -0.30 -10.64 0.50
N TYR A 26 -0.58 -10.02 1.65
CA TYR A 26 0.30 -9.01 2.23
C TYR A 26 1.66 -9.62 2.61
N LYS A 27 1.66 -10.77 3.28
CA LYS A 27 2.89 -11.51 3.60
C LYS A 27 3.70 -11.85 2.35
N MET A 28 3.05 -12.28 1.28
CA MET A 28 3.71 -12.54 0.00
C MET A 28 4.37 -11.28 -0.58
N TRP A 29 3.76 -10.09 -0.43
CA TRP A 29 4.35 -8.82 -0.88
C TRP A 29 5.53 -8.39 -0.01
N GLU A 30 5.47 -8.60 1.30
CA GLU A 30 6.60 -8.34 2.20
C GLU A 30 7.78 -9.24 1.86
N GLU A 31 7.55 -10.54 1.72
CA GLU A 31 8.57 -11.54 1.40
C GLU A 31 9.17 -11.36 -0.01
N SER A 32 8.42 -10.77 -0.95
CA SER A 32 8.94 -10.54 -2.31
C SER A 32 9.99 -9.44 -2.37
N GLY A 33 10.06 -8.56 -1.37
CA GLY A 33 10.92 -7.38 -1.35
C GLY A 33 10.48 -6.26 -2.29
N TYR A 34 9.30 -6.34 -2.92
CA TYR A 34 8.86 -5.33 -3.90
C TYR A 34 8.52 -3.97 -3.29
N PHE A 35 8.44 -3.85 -1.96
CA PHE A 35 8.36 -2.54 -1.31
C PHE A 35 9.66 -1.74 -1.41
N ASN A 36 10.79 -2.38 -1.73
CA ASN A 36 12.05 -1.70 -2.00
C ASN A 36 12.20 -1.39 -3.52
N PRO A 37 12.32 -0.11 -3.93
CA PRO A 37 12.54 0.25 -5.34
C PRO A 37 13.84 -0.33 -5.92
N ASP A 38 14.88 -0.54 -5.12
CA ASP A 38 16.16 -1.09 -5.60
C ASP A 38 15.99 -2.56 -6.02
N VAL A 39 15.26 -3.35 -5.23
CA VAL A 39 14.89 -4.73 -5.58
C VAL A 39 14.05 -4.78 -6.86
N CYS A 40 13.21 -3.76 -7.10
CA CYS A 40 12.43 -3.67 -8.33
C CYS A 40 13.34 -3.43 -9.56
N ILE A 41 14.44 -2.68 -9.40
CA ILE A 41 15.45 -2.50 -10.45
C ILE A 41 16.22 -3.82 -10.67
N GLU A 42 16.71 -4.45 -9.60
CA GLU A 42 17.47 -5.70 -9.68
C GLU A 42 16.68 -6.82 -10.37
N LYS A 43 15.38 -6.89 -10.12
CA LYS A 43 14.46 -7.88 -10.73
C LYS A 43 13.94 -7.49 -12.11
N GLY A 44 14.36 -6.34 -12.66
CA GLY A 44 13.93 -5.85 -13.98
C GLY A 44 12.45 -5.43 -14.04
N VAL A 45 11.82 -5.16 -12.89
CA VAL A 45 10.45 -4.65 -12.80
C VAL A 45 10.40 -3.17 -13.20
N THR A 46 11.50 -2.43 -12.98
CA THR A 46 11.60 -1.00 -13.28
C THR A 46 13.00 -0.67 -13.81
N ASP A 47 13.09 0.21 -14.81
CA ASP A 47 14.37 0.68 -15.34
C ASP A 47 15.13 1.53 -14.29
N ALA A 48 16.45 1.39 -14.22
CA ALA A 48 17.29 2.17 -13.31
C ALA A 48 17.23 3.68 -13.57
N ASN A 49 16.95 4.07 -14.82
CA ASN A 49 16.82 5.44 -15.30
C ASN A 49 15.34 5.89 -15.42
N ALA A 50 14.39 5.08 -14.93
CA ALA A 50 12.99 5.46 -14.91
C ALA A 50 12.78 6.75 -14.10
N GLU A 51 11.78 7.53 -14.51
CA GLU A 51 11.33 8.70 -13.77
C GLU A 51 10.94 8.32 -12.33
N THR A 52 11.35 9.13 -11.35
CA THR A 52 11.04 8.90 -9.94
C THR A 52 9.68 9.48 -9.56
N PHE A 53 8.92 8.75 -8.75
CA PHE A 53 7.69 9.22 -8.14
C PHE A 53 7.67 8.86 -6.65
N SER A 54 7.60 9.84 -5.76
CA SER A 54 7.60 9.59 -4.33
C SER A 54 6.51 10.37 -3.61
N ILE A 55 5.97 9.76 -2.56
CA ILE A 55 5.04 10.39 -1.63
C ILE A 55 5.65 10.25 -0.24
N VAL A 56 5.60 11.33 0.54
CA VAL A 56 5.91 11.30 1.97
C VAL A 56 4.57 11.26 2.69
N MET A 57 4.31 10.17 3.41
CA MET A 57 3.11 10.06 4.24
C MET A 57 3.16 11.16 5.31
N PRO A 58 2.11 11.97 5.49
CA PRO A 58 2.06 12.92 6.59
C PRO A 58 2.21 12.15 7.90
N PRO A 59 3.00 12.66 8.85
CA PRO A 59 3.29 11.87 10.01
C PRO A 59 2.01 11.64 10.84
N PRO A 60 1.83 10.46 11.43
CA PRO A 60 0.63 10.17 12.19
C PRO A 60 0.63 11.04 13.46
N ASN A 61 -0.39 11.87 13.63
CA ASN A 61 -0.63 12.54 14.91
C ASN A 61 -0.83 11.44 15.97
N ALA A 62 0.16 11.28 16.85
CA ALA A 62 0.34 10.12 17.73
C ALA A 62 -0.74 9.93 18.82
N ASN A 63 -1.81 10.73 18.81
CA ASN A 63 -2.71 10.91 19.96
C ASN A 63 -4.13 10.35 19.76
N ALA A 64 -4.50 9.83 18.60
CA ALA A 64 -5.85 9.32 18.33
C ALA A 64 -5.88 8.02 17.53
N SER A 65 -6.92 7.21 17.74
CA SER A 65 -7.16 6.02 16.93
C SER A 65 -7.37 6.38 15.45
N LEU A 66 -6.90 5.50 14.56
CA LEU A 66 -7.18 5.61 13.14
C LEU A 66 -8.70 5.67 12.91
N HIS A 67 -9.12 6.60 12.06
CA HIS A 67 -10.52 6.77 11.65
C HIS A 67 -10.61 6.77 10.12
N ALA A 68 -11.84 6.78 9.58
CA ALA A 68 -12.07 6.70 8.12
C ALA A 68 -11.35 7.79 7.30
N GLY A 69 -11.03 8.93 7.90
CA GLY A 69 -10.23 9.98 7.26
C GLY A 69 -8.79 9.54 7.02
N HIS A 70 -8.20 8.78 7.97
CA HIS A 70 -6.90 8.15 7.77
C HIS A 70 -6.96 7.11 6.66
N ALA A 71 -7.96 6.23 6.69
CA ALA A 71 -8.15 5.22 5.66
C ALA A 71 -8.25 5.85 4.26
N LEU A 72 -8.97 6.97 4.13
CA LEU A 72 -9.12 7.67 2.86
C LEU A 72 -7.80 8.20 2.32
N PHE A 73 -7.04 8.99 3.09
CA PHE A 73 -5.81 9.58 2.56
C PHE A 73 -4.75 8.52 2.27
N VAL A 74 -4.58 7.53 3.17
CA VAL A 74 -3.63 6.41 3.00
C VAL A 74 -3.98 5.62 1.75
N THR A 75 -5.26 5.37 1.50
CA THR A 75 -5.71 4.63 0.31
C THR A 75 -5.45 5.40 -0.98
N ILE A 76 -5.68 6.73 -0.99
CA ILE A 76 -5.41 7.56 -2.17
C ILE A 76 -3.91 7.55 -2.49
N GLU A 77 -3.05 7.72 -1.50
CA GLU A 77 -1.59 7.68 -1.67
C GLU A 77 -1.11 6.31 -2.17
N ASP A 78 -1.60 5.21 -1.59
CA ASP A 78 -1.29 3.85 -2.02
C ASP A 78 -1.69 3.61 -3.50
N ILE A 79 -2.87 4.07 -3.91
CA ILE A 79 -3.32 4.00 -5.30
C ILE A 79 -2.38 4.78 -6.22
N MET A 80 -1.98 5.99 -5.85
CA MET A 80 -1.06 6.82 -6.64
C MET A 80 0.29 6.13 -6.83
N ILE A 81 0.83 5.53 -5.76
CA ILE A 81 2.10 4.79 -5.79
C ILE A 81 1.99 3.56 -6.71
N ARG A 82 0.95 2.74 -6.55
CA ARG A 82 0.74 1.55 -7.39
C ARG A 82 0.55 1.93 -8.85
N TYR A 83 -0.24 2.96 -9.12
CA TYR A 83 -0.47 3.45 -10.47
C TYR A 83 0.83 3.96 -11.12
N ALA A 84 1.62 4.79 -10.41
CA ALA A 84 2.89 5.27 -10.92
C ALA A 84 3.88 4.12 -11.22
N ARG A 85 3.90 3.08 -10.38
CA ARG A 85 4.70 1.88 -10.60
C ARG A 85 4.25 1.13 -11.87
N MET A 86 2.94 1.00 -12.08
CA MET A 86 2.39 0.40 -13.31
C MET A 86 2.71 1.23 -14.57
N GLN A 87 2.97 2.52 -14.44
CA GLN A 87 3.46 3.39 -15.52
C GLN A 87 5.00 3.25 -15.73
N GLY A 88 5.66 2.35 -15.02
CA GLY A 88 7.10 2.12 -15.13
C GLY A 88 7.96 3.12 -14.36
N LYS A 89 7.37 3.96 -13.50
CA LYS A 89 8.12 4.89 -12.65
C LYS A 89 8.78 4.17 -11.47
N ARG A 90 9.91 4.69 -11.00
CA ARG A 90 10.54 4.24 -9.75
C ARG A 90 9.83 4.87 -8.56
N THR A 91 9.07 4.05 -7.84
CA THR A 91 8.17 4.53 -6.78
C THR A 91 8.67 4.25 -5.38
N VAL A 92 8.50 5.20 -4.47
CA VAL A 92 8.70 4.98 -3.03
C VAL A 92 7.68 5.78 -2.22
N TRP A 93 7.07 5.12 -1.24
CA TRP A 93 6.16 5.74 -0.29
C TRP A 93 6.82 5.74 1.08
N PHE A 94 7.26 6.90 1.53
CA PHE A 94 7.99 7.03 2.79
C PHE A 94 7.01 7.19 3.94
N PRO A 95 7.09 6.35 5.00
CA PRO A 95 6.37 6.65 6.22
C PRO A 95 6.98 7.91 6.85
N GLY A 96 6.14 8.94 7.05
CA GLY A 96 6.54 10.12 7.81
C GLY A 96 6.58 9.80 9.30
N SER A 97 7.58 10.35 10.00
CA SER A 97 7.64 10.34 11.47
C SER A 97 7.53 11.79 11.92
N ASP A 98 6.54 12.12 12.76
CA ASP A 98 6.45 13.48 13.30
C ASP A 98 7.48 13.59 14.41
N HIS A 99 8.37 14.58 14.30
CA HIS A 99 9.23 14.99 15.39
C HIS A 99 8.77 16.32 16.01
N ALA A 100 7.72 16.95 15.47
CA ALA A 100 7.15 18.17 16.02
C ALA A 100 6.16 17.83 17.15
N GLY A 101 6.70 17.67 18.36
CA GLY A 101 5.95 17.47 19.61
C GLY A 101 5.04 18.63 20.04
N PHE A 102 4.54 19.44 19.12
CA PHE A 102 3.64 20.57 19.41
C PHE A 102 2.24 20.07 19.76
N GLU A 103 1.73 19.05 19.06
CA GLU A 103 0.44 18.44 19.43
C GLU A 103 0.51 17.66 20.75
N THR A 104 1.64 17.00 21.04
CA THR A 104 1.85 16.34 22.34
C THR A 104 1.87 17.35 23.49
N GLN A 105 2.46 18.54 23.28
CA GLN A 105 2.46 19.61 24.28
C GLN A 105 1.04 20.17 24.51
N ALA A 106 0.26 20.39 23.45
CA ALA A 106 -1.10 20.92 23.56
C ALA A 106 -2.09 19.95 24.26
N VAL A 107 -1.85 18.63 24.17
CA VAL A 107 -2.60 17.61 24.92
C VAL A 107 -2.13 17.55 26.37
N TYR A 108 -0.81 17.63 26.63
CA TYR A 108 -0.26 17.69 27.98
C TYR A 108 -0.77 18.91 28.77
N GLU A 109 -0.82 20.09 28.16
CA GLU A 109 -1.28 21.33 28.80
C GLU A 109 -2.79 21.38 29.09
N LYS A 110 -3.57 20.44 28.54
CA LYS A 110 -5.01 20.29 28.85
C LYS A 110 -5.27 19.42 30.08
N HIS A 111 -4.25 18.75 30.61
CA HIS A 111 -4.29 17.91 31.81
C HIS A 111 -3.38 18.46 32.91
#